data_AF-A0A4C1SPF3-F1
#
_entry.id   AF-A0A4C1SPF3-F1
#
_cell.length_a   1.000
_cell.length_b   1.000
_cell.length_c   1.000
_cell.angle_alpha   90.00
_cell.angle_beta   90.00
_cell.angle_gamma   90.00
#
_symmetry.space_group_name_H-M   'P 1'
#
loop_
_entity.id
_entity.type
_entity.pdbx_description
1 polymer ?
#
loop_
_entity_poly.entity_id
_entity_poly.type
_entity_poly.pdbx_seq_one_letter_code
_entity_poly.pdbx_strand_id
1 'polypeptide(L)'
;MEEKKEMIEKKGSKDIQQTVPPEHWEEVRNAMAAFGYFDELDEEVCREGCVAAKMKTYKTNDTLLGDGSGFQAYVYFLLSGKCQLIETLQIATVRHLDRNIYTLYDSYVPTEESDEDLDRKYFGTSSDGLEPTQTGELNVKTEIKDNGNPIKTRGDVTTTGDYSGSCSTKPFEIPTGILRTYFMQVCIFNPGSTFGIGENMRDRRIVALTTVECMLLPKVWLMQHNIINIWTRIENYLGKKIPSKKELFKEFVSARRWQEYRERVVEEVASRGNSFNWTSIHDVPYSIRLEDMISYK
;
A
#
# COMPACT_ATOMS: atom_id res chain seq x y z
N MET A 1 2.54 44.18 -52.63
CA MET A 1 2.49 44.17 -51.14
C MET A 1 1.62 43.03 -50.62
N GLU A 2 0.75 42.45 -51.45
CA GLU A 2 -0.10 41.28 -51.14
C GLU A 2 0.62 39.93 -51.00
N GLU A 3 1.66 39.64 -51.79
CA GLU A 3 2.24 38.27 -51.81
C GLU A 3 3.09 37.89 -50.59
N LYS A 4 3.45 38.86 -49.73
CA LYS A 4 4.18 38.58 -48.47
C LYS A 4 3.28 38.29 -47.28
N LYS A 5 1.96 38.49 -47.39
CA LYS A 5 1.01 38.15 -46.33
C LYS A 5 0.59 36.68 -46.37
N GLU A 6 0.53 36.08 -47.57
CA GLU A 6 0.08 34.69 -47.73
C GLU A 6 1.14 33.64 -47.32
N MET A 7 2.42 34.03 -47.26
CA MET A 7 3.49 33.16 -46.76
C MET A 7 3.66 33.14 -45.23
N ILE A 8 3.04 34.08 -44.51
CA ILE A 8 3.12 34.14 -43.03
C ILE A 8 1.96 33.36 -42.40
N GLU A 9 0.84 33.19 -43.10
CA GLU A 9 -0.34 32.51 -42.55
C GLU A 9 -0.23 30.97 -42.62
N LYS A 10 0.60 30.40 -43.50
CA LYS A 10 0.88 28.94 -43.52
C LYS A 10 1.98 28.47 -42.56
N LYS A 11 2.59 29.36 -41.77
CA LYS A 11 3.55 28.98 -40.72
C LYS A 11 2.97 29.05 -39.30
N GLY A 12 1.70 29.45 -39.15
CA GLY A 12 1.02 29.63 -37.86
C GLY A 12 0.15 28.46 -37.37
N SER A 13 -0.14 27.47 -38.20
CA SER A 13 -0.89 26.26 -37.80
C SER A 13 0.02 25.04 -37.83
N LYS A 14 1.05 25.05 -36.98
CA LYS A 14 1.48 23.80 -36.36
C LYS A 14 0.86 23.84 -34.98
N ASP A 15 -0.29 23.19 -34.85
CA ASP A 15 -0.77 22.72 -33.58
C ASP A 15 0.44 22.17 -32.81
N ILE A 16 0.73 22.80 -31.68
CA ILE A 16 1.63 22.26 -30.68
C ILE A 16 0.86 21.12 -30.00
N GLN A 17 0.40 20.14 -30.78
CA GLN A 17 0.29 18.80 -30.28
C GLN A 17 1.74 18.37 -30.09
N GLN A 18 2.17 18.39 -28.84
CA GLN A 18 3.41 17.81 -28.40
C GLN A 18 3.35 16.32 -28.76
N THR A 19 3.70 16.01 -30.01
CA THR A 19 3.65 14.66 -30.56
C THR A 19 4.75 13.90 -29.85
N VAL A 20 4.32 13.00 -28.98
CA VAL A 20 5.20 12.10 -28.25
C VAL A 20 6.03 11.33 -29.27
N PRO A 21 7.36 11.19 -29.10
CA PRO A 21 8.20 10.49 -30.07
C PRO A 21 7.66 9.08 -30.33
N PRO A 22 7.63 8.61 -31.61
CA PRO A 22 7.10 7.29 -31.95
C PRO A 22 7.75 6.14 -31.18
N GLU A 23 9.05 6.27 -30.87
CA GLU A 23 9.81 5.28 -30.10
C GLU A 23 9.31 5.16 -28.65
N HIS A 24 9.08 6.29 -27.98
CA HIS A 24 8.56 6.31 -26.60
C HIS A 24 7.14 5.74 -26.54
N TRP A 25 6.34 6.07 -27.55
CA TRP A 25 5.00 5.54 -27.69
C TRP A 25 4.97 4.01 -27.80
N GLU A 26 5.84 3.45 -28.65
CA GLU A 26 5.93 2.00 -28.82
C GLU A 26 6.42 1.31 -27.55
N GLU A 27 7.39 1.91 -26.85
CA GLU A 27 7.88 1.42 -25.56
C GLU A 27 6.77 1.37 -24.50
N VAL A 28 6.02 2.46 -24.34
CA VAL A 28 4.91 2.53 -23.37
C VAL A 28 3.78 1.60 -23.75
N ARG A 29 3.41 1.52 -25.03
CA ARG A 29 2.37 0.61 -25.52
C ARG A 29 2.75 -0.85 -25.23
N ASN A 30 3.99 -1.24 -25.49
CA ASN A 30 4.50 -2.57 -25.18
C ASN A 30 4.51 -2.83 -23.67
N ALA A 31 4.86 -1.82 -22.87
CA ALA A 31 4.79 -1.90 -21.41
C ALA A 31 3.35 -2.07 -20.90
N MET A 32 2.37 -1.35 -21.46
CA MET A 32 0.95 -1.54 -21.13
C MET A 32 0.45 -2.93 -21.52
N ALA A 33 0.80 -3.42 -22.72
CA ALA A 33 0.43 -4.75 -23.19
C ALA A 33 1.00 -5.90 -22.32
N ALA A 34 2.03 -5.64 -21.50
CA ALA A 34 2.55 -6.62 -20.56
C ALA A 34 1.61 -6.88 -19.36
N PHE A 35 0.60 -6.03 -19.14
CA PHE A 35 -0.35 -6.17 -18.04
C PHE A 35 -1.77 -6.38 -18.60
N GLY A 36 -2.38 -7.51 -18.25
CA GLY A 36 -3.77 -7.82 -18.63
C GLY A 36 -4.83 -6.91 -18.02
N TYR A 37 -4.43 -5.88 -17.26
CA TYR A 37 -5.35 -4.85 -16.75
C TYR A 37 -5.84 -3.91 -17.85
N PHE A 38 -5.08 -3.80 -18.94
CA PHE A 38 -5.30 -2.83 -20.01
C PHE A 38 -5.91 -3.45 -21.27
N ASP A 39 -6.13 -4.77 -21.29
CA ASP A 39 -6.62 -5.50 -22.48
C ASP A 39 -8.01 -5.06 -22.93
N GLU A 40 -8.83 -4.56 -22.00
CA GLU A 40 -10.19 -4.10 -22.26
C GLU A 40 -10.27 -2.60 -22.60
N LEU A 41 -9.14 -1.87 -22.64
CA LEU A 41 -9.14 -0.45 -22.97
C LEU A 41 -9.28 -0.24 -24.48
N ASP A 42 -10.13 0.72 -24.86
CA ASP A 42 -10.24 1.19 -26.24
C ASP A 42 -8.92 1.83 -26.72
N GLU A 43 -8.66 1.79 -28.03
CA GLU A 43 -7.42 2.32 -28.62
C GLU A 43 -7.23 3.82 -28.33
N GLU A 44 -8.32 4.59 -28.29
CA GLU A 44 -8.28 6.02 -27.97
C GLU A 44 -7.85 6.28 -26.52
N VAL A 45 -8.34 5.47 -25.58
CA VAL A 45 -7.98 5.55 -24.17
C VAL A 45 -6.54 5.10 -23.99
N CYS A 46 -6.15 3.99 -24.61
CA CYS A 46 -4.76 3.52 -24.62
C CYS A 46 -3.83 4.61 -25.15
N ARG A 47 -4.27 5.39 -26.14
CA ARG A 47 -3.52 6.55 -26.64
C ARG A 47 -3.32 7.63 -25.61
N GLU A 48 -4.37 8.03 -24.92
CA GLU A 48 -4.28 9.02 -23.85
C GLU A 48 -3.35 8.55 -22.73
N GLY A 49 -3.46 7.27 -22.34
CA GLY A 49 -2.58 6.64 -21.36
C GLY A 49 -1.11 6.67 -21.78
N CYS A 50 -0.83 6.34 -23.05
CA CYS A 50 0.53 6.37 -23.59
C CYS A 50 1.15 7.77 -23.59
N VAL A 51 0.35 8.83 -23.82
CA VAL A 51 0.81 10.22 -23.73
C VAL A 51 1.09 10.64 -22.29
N ALA A 52 0.28 10.16 -21.35
CA ALA A 52 0.37 10.54 -19.94
C ALA A 52 1.43 9.74 -19.14
N ALA A 53 1.83 8.58 -19.66
CA ALA A 53 2.75 7.67 -18.99
C ALA A 53 4.18 8.24 -18.90
N LYS A 54 4.95 7.72 -17.95
CA LYS A 54 6.38 8.01 -17.82
C LYS A 54 7.17 6.71 -17.65
N MET A 55 8.21 6.54 -18.45
CA MET A 55 9.17 5.46 -18.25
C MET A 55 10.26 5.93 -17.28
N LYS A 56 10.58 5.12 -16.28
CA LYS A 56 11.61 5.47 -15.29
C LYS A 56 12.41 4.26 -14.87
N THR A 57 13.73 4.42 -14.92
CA THR A 57 14.70 3.44 -14.43
C THR A 57 15.27 3.89 -13.09
N TYR A 58 15.39 2.94 -12.17
CA TYR A 58 15.92 3.10 -10.82
C TYR A 58 17.13 2.19 -10.63
N LYS A 59 18.15 2.70 -9.94
CA LYS A 59 19.32 1.91 -9.56
C LYS A 59 19.04 1.12 -8.29
N THR A 60 19.86 0.10 -8.04
CA THR A 60 19.82 -0.63 -6.77
C THR A 60 19.95 0.33 -5.58
N ASN A 61 19.11 0.14 -4.57
CA ASN A 61 18.94 0.97 -3.38
C ASN A 61 18.29 2.34 -3.59
N ASP A 62 17.84 2.69 -4.80
CA ASP A 62 17.03 3.89 -4.99
C ASP A 62 15.64 3.72 -4.36
N THR A 63 15.11 4.78 -3.76
CA THR A 63 13.73 4.83 -3.26
C THR A 63 12.78 5.19 -4.41
N LEU A 64 11.86 4.29 -4.72
CA LEU A 64 10.87 4.47 -5.78
C LEU A 64 9.71 5.35 -5.30
N LEU A 65 9.24 5.10 -4.08
CA LEU A 65 8.10 5.75 -3.45
C LEU A 65 8.24 5.71 -1.92
N GLY A 66 7.94 6.81 -1.23
CA GLY A 66 8.00 6.91 0.25
C GLY A 66 9.09 7.86 0.73
N ASP A 67 9.08 8.22 2.03
CA ASP A 67 10.02 9.17 2.65
C ASP A 67 10.13 10.52 1.88
N GLY A 68 8.99 11.02 1.37
CA GLY A 68 8.94 12.24 0.55
C GLY A 68 9.48 12.09 -0.88
N SER A 69 9.92 10.89 -1.26
CA SER A 69 10.43 10.56 -2.59
C SER A 69 9.37 9.88 -3.47
N GLY A 70 9.54 10.05 -4.77
CA GLY A 70 8.64 9.48 -5.78
C GLY A 70 7.43 10.35 -6.11
N PHE A 71 6.67 9.91 -7.09
CA PHE A 71 5.45 10.55 -7.57
C PHE A 71 4.21 9.92 -6.92
N GLN A 72 3.69 10.53 -5.87
CA GLN A 72 2.51 10.03 -5.13
C GLN A 72 1.21 10.07 -5.97
N ALA A 73 1.13 10.97 -6.95
CA ALA A 73 0.00 11.08 -7.87
C ALA A 73 0.05 10.04 -9.01
N TYR A 74 1.02 9.12 -9.00
CA TYR A 74 1.23 8.13 -10.04
C TYR A 74 1.21 6.72 -9.46
N VAL A 75 0.73 5.78 -10.26
CA VAL A 75 0.79 4.35 -10.01
C VAL A 75 1.98 3.78 -10.77
N TYR A 76 2.70 2.87 -10.14
CA TYR A 76 3.89 2.24 -10.68
C TYR A 76 3.57 0.84 -11.16
N PHE A 77 4.01 0.55 -12.37
CA PHE A 77 3.92 -0.75 -13.02
C PHE A 77 5.34 -1.26 -13.21
N LEU A 78 5.69 -2.34 -12.49
CA LEU A 78 7.04 -2.87 -12.47
C LEU A 78 7.28 -3.74 -13.72
N LEU A 79 8.12 -3.28 -14.64
CA LEU A 79 8.41 -3.96 -15.91
C LEU A 79 9.55 -4.96 -15.78
N SER A 80 10.61 -4.56 -15.07
CA SER A 80 11.81 -5.38 -14.88
C SER A 80 12.43 -5.12 -13.51
N GLY A 81 13.23 -6.07 -13.03
CA GLY A 81 13.91 -5.99 -11.74
C GLY A 81 13.02 -6.35 -10.53
N LYS A 82 13.53 -6.09 -9.32
CA LYS A 82 12.84 -6.36 -8.05
C LYS A 82 12.97 -5.16 -7.13
N CYS A 83 11.90 -4.85 -6.41
CA CYS A 83 11.90 -3.87 -5.33
C CYS A 83 11.23 -4.45 -4.08
N GLN A 84 11.48 -3.83 -2.92
CA GLN A 84 10.93 -4.26 -1.65
C GLN A 84 10.20 -3.12 -0.95
N LEU A 85 9.10 -3.45 -0.29
CA LEU A 85 8.43 -2.57 0.65
C LEU A 85 9.08 -2.73 2.02
N ILE A 86 9.53 -1.63 2.61
CA ILE A 86 10.11 -1.57 3.95
C ILE A 86 9.21 -0.71 4.81
N GLU A 87 8.85 -1.19 5.99
CA GLU A 87 8.15 -0.42 7.01
C GLU A 87 9.05 -0.13 8.21
N THR A 88 8.96 1.08 8.73
CA THR A 88 9.70 1.53 9.91
C THR A 88 8.86 1.36 11.16
N LEU A 89 9.36 0.56 12.11
CA LEU A 89 8.78 0.38 13.43
C LEU A 89 9.64 1.08 14.48
N GLN A 90 9.02 1.91 15.32
CA GLN A 90 9.64 2.45 16.52
C GLN A 90 9.18 1.62 17.71
N ILE A 91 10.11 0.96 18.40
CA ILE A 91 9.79 0.02 19.46
C ILE A 91 10.53 0.40 20.74
N ALA A 92 9.78 0.63 21.80
CA ALA A 92 10.30 0.81 23.14
C ALA A 92 10.54 -0.56 23.79
N THR A 93 11.74 -0.76 24.34
CA THR A 93 12.09 -1.99 25.06
C THR A 93 12.31 -1.70 26.53
N VAL A 94 11.62 -2.46 27.39
CA VAL A 94 11.75 -2.40 28.86
C VAL A 94 12.09 -3.80 29.37
N ARG A 95 13.12 -3.92 30.20
CA ARG A 95 13.48 -5.20 30.82
C ARG A 95 12.72 -5.34 32.13
N HIS A 96 11.93 -6.41 32.27
CA HIS A 96 11.16 -6.71 33.47
C HIS A 96 11.30 -8.20 33.81
N LEU A 97 11.78 -8.52 35.02
CA LEU A 97 11.98 -9.90 35.52
C LEU A 97 12.70 -10.80 34.48
N ASP A 98 13.84 -10.31 33.96
CA ASP A 98 14.66 -10.96 32.93
C ASP A 98 13.98 -11.26 31.59
N ARG A 99 12.86 -10.59 31.31
CA ARG A 99 12.21 -10.64 29.99
C ARG A 99 12.17 -9.25 29.38
N ASN A 100 12.37 -9.19 28.08
CA ASN A 100 12.19 -7.98 27.31
C ASN A 100 10.69 -7.82 26.99
N ILE A 101 10.13 -6.70 27.44
CA ILE A 101 8.80 -6.24 27.05
C ILE A 101 8.99 -5.24 25.92
N TYR A 102 8.31 -5.48 24.82
CA TYR A 102 8.33 -4.64 23.63
C TYR A 102 7.00 -3.91 23.52
N THR A 103 7.05 -2.62 23.23
CA THR A 103 5.86 -1.79 22.97
C THR A 103 6.07 -1.02 21.67
N LEU A 104 5.12 -1.12 20.75
CA LEU A 104 5.12 -0.31 19.53
C LEU A 104 4.83 1.14 19.91
N TYR A 105 5.73 2.03 19.53
CA TYR A 105 5.56 3.47 19.65
C TYR A 105 5.06 4.03 18.32
N ASP A 106 4.02 4.86 18.39
CA ASP A 106 3.44 5.56 17.26
C ASP A 106 3.19 7.01 17.67
N SER A 107 4.01 7.93 17.15
CA SER A 107 3.89 9.36 17.44
C SER A 107 2.80 10.04 16.61
N TYR A 108 2.11 9.31 15.74
CA TYR A 108 1.07 9.89 14.90
C TYR A 108 -0.15 10.26 15.72
N VAL A 109 -0.38 11.56 15.86
CA VAL A 109 -1.67 12.12 16.23
C VAL A 109 -2.45 12.23 14.92
N PRO A 110 -3.60 11.53 14.75
CA PRO A 110 -4.47 11.81 13.62
C PRO A 110 -4.74 13.32 13.60
N THR A 111 -4.41 13.98 12.50
CA THR A 111 -5.02 15.28 12.23
C THR A 111 -6.50 14.98 12.14
N GLU A 112 -7.27 15.31 13.16
CA GLU A 112 -8.71 15.38 13.01
C GLU A 112 -8.93 16.51 12.01
N GLU A 113 -8.97 16.18 10.71
CA GLU A 113 -9.54 17.07 9.71
C GLU A 113 -10.97 17.31 10.20
N SER A 114 -11.27 18.53 10.64
CA SER A 114 -12.61 18.85 11.07
C SER A 114 -13.58 18.60 9.91
N ASP A 115 -14.83 18.25 10.18
CA ASP A 115 -15.84 18.12 9.12
C ASP A 115 -15.92 19.40 8.26
N GLU A 116 -15.58 20.55 8.85
CA GLU A 116 -15.46 21.86 8.18
C GLU A 116 -14.28 21.92 7.18
N ASP A 117 -13.14 21.29 7.50
CA ASP A 117 -11.99 21.17 6.61
C ASP A 117 -12.26 20.19 5.45
N LEU A 118 -13.00 19.11 5.72
CA LEU A 118 -13.47 18.16 4.70
C LEU A 118 -14.44 18.83 3.73
N ASP A 119 -15.39 19.63 4.25
CA ASP A 119 -16.35 20.35 3.44
C ASP A 119 -15.69 21.41 2.57
N ARG A 120 -14.71 22.16 3.11
CA ARG A 120 -13.98 23.14 2.31
C ARG A 120 -13.12 22.51 1.21
N LYS A 121 -12.61 21.29 1.44
CA LYS A 121 -11.74 20.53 0.52
C LYS A 121 -12.51 19.81 -0.59
N TYR A 122 -13.73 19.35 -0.31
CA TYR A 122 -14.55 18.57 -1.25
C TYR A 122 -15.78 19.32 -1.79
N PHE A 123 -16.36 20.24 -1.02
CA PHE A 123 -17.56 21.02 -1.38
C PHE A 123 -17.31 22.53 -1.47
N GLY A 124 -16.05 22.98 -1.38
CA GLY A 124 -15.63 24.36 -1.63
C GLY A 124 -15.78 24.74 -3.11
N THR A 125 -17.00 24.79 -3.62
CA THR A 125 -17.32 25.36 -4.92
C THR A 125 -17.09 26.86 -4.90
N SER A 126 -16.16 27.28 -5.76
CA SER A 126 -16.18 28.48 -6.58
C SER A 126 -17.36 29.41 -6.33
N SER A 127 -17.13 30.45 -5.54
CA SER A 127 -17.90 31.68 -5.64
C SER A 127 -17.43 32.46 -6.88
N ASP A 128 -17.77 31.98 -8.07
CA ASP A 128 -17.89 32.85 -9.25
C ASP A 128 -19.29 32.62 -9.82
N GLY A 129 -20.05 33.70 -9.76
CA GLY A 129 -21.50 33.67 -9.62
C GLY A 129 -22.26 33.16 -10.82
N LEU A 130 -23.39 32.52 -10.54
CA LEU A 130 -24.56 32.43 -11.41
C LEU A 130 -25.81 32.40 -10.51
N GLU A 131 -26.76 33.29 -10.78
CA GLU A 131 -28.04 33.39 -10.07
C GLU A 131 -28.95 32.17 -10.29
N PRO A 132 -29.85 31.84 -9.34
CA PRO A 132 -30.76 30.71 -9.50
C PRO A 132 -32.01 31.09 -10.31
N THR A 133 -32.13 30.56 -11.52
CA THR A 133 -33.41 30.49 -12.25
C THR A 133 -34.20 29.24 -11.85
N GLN A 134 -35.47 29.43 -11.53
CA GLN A 134 -36.47 28.41 -11.21
C GLN A 134 -36.77 27.49 -12.40
N THR A 135 -36.93 26.18 -12.15
CA THR A 135 -37.82 25.18 -12.81
C THR A 135 -37.27 23.78 -12.45
N GLY A 136 -38.02 22.72 -12.17
CA GLY A 136 -39.44 22.41 -12.08
C GLY A 136 -39.55 20.96 -11.56
N GLU A 137 -40.67 20.63 -10.91
CA GLU A 137 -40.98 19.29 -10.41
C GLU A 137 -41.13 18.28 -11.55
N LEU A 138 -40.84 16.98 -11.30
CA LEU A 138 -41.76 15.86 -11.50
C LEU A 138 -41.14 14.49 -11.13
N ASN A 139 -41.63 13.94 -10.01
CA ASN A 139 -42.15 12.58 -9.78
C ASN A 139 -41.52 11.33 -10.44
N VAL A 140 -41.14 10.36 -9.60
CA VAL A 140 -41.60 8.94 -9.76
C VAL A 140 -41.97 8.36 -8.39
N LYS A 141 -43.23 7.90 -8.29
CA LYS A 141 -43.81 7.11 -7.19
C LYS A 141 -43.45 5.63 -7.33
N THR A 142 -43.29 4.94 -6.20
CA THR A 142 -43.72 3.54 -6.05
C THR A 142 -44.39 3.35 -4.68
N GLU A 143 -45.70 3.06 -4.72
CA GLU A 143 -46.53 2.62 -3.59
C GLU A 143 -46.60 1.09 -3.59
N ILE A 144 -46.50 0.45 -2.41
CA ILE A 144 -47.31 -0.73 -2.04
C ILE A 144 -47.64 -0.64 -0.54
N LYS A 145 -48.95 -0.71 -0.22
CA LYS A 145 -49.62 -0.76 1.10
C LYS A 145 -49.71 -2.24 1.57
N ASP A 146 -50.09 -2.68 2.77
CA ASP A 146 -50.86 -2.17 3.91
C ASP A 146 -50.81 -3.24 5.05
N ASN A 147 -51.38 -2.88 6.22
CA ASN A 147 -52.10 -3.71 7.21
C ASN A 147 -51.59 -3.74 8.67
N GLY A 148 -51.95 -2.69 9.42
CA GLY A 148 -52.86 -2.75 10.58
C GLY A 148 -52.44 -3.41 11.91
N ASN A 149 -52.23 -2.61 12.97
CA ASN A 149 -53.27 -2.33 13.99
C ASN A 149 -52.80 -1.28 15.05
N PRO A 150 -53.72 -0.55 15.72
CA PRO A 150 -53.41 0.66 16.49
C PRO A 150 -53.59 0.47 18.01
N ILE A 151 -52.72 1.06 18.85
CA ILE A 151 -53.03 1.33 20.27
C ILE A 151 -52.51 2.71 20.71
N LYS A 152 -53.38 3.37 21.49
CA LYS A 152 -53.45 4.76 21.93
C LYS A 152 -52.39 5.18 22.97
N THR A 153 -51.92 6.42 22.81
CA THR A 153 -51.58 7.47 23.81
C THR A 153 -51.44 7.09 25.30
N ARG A 154 -50.36 7.56 25.96
CA ARG A 154 -50.26 8.86 26.69
C ARG A 154 -49.17 8.76 27.77
N GLY A 155 -48.21 9.69 27.83
CA GLY A 155 -47.23 9.77 28.92
C GLY A 155 -46.01 10.63 28.59
N ASP A 156 -46.14 11.92 28.89
CA ASP A 156 -45.17 13.01 28.79
C ASP A 156 -44.08 12.86 29.87
N VAL A 157 -42.79 12.82 29.52
CA VAL A 157 -41.64 13.14 30.41
C VAL A 157 -40.47 13.64 29.57
N THR A 158 -40.17 14.92 29.75
CA THR A 158 -38.94 15.61 29.39
C THR A 158 -37.72 14.94 30.03
N THR A 159 -36.70 14.59 29.25
CA THR A 159 -35.33 14.48 29.78
C THR A 159 -34.35 14.92 28.70
N THR A 160 -33.77 16.09 28.92
CA THR A 160 -32.54 16.60 28.33
C THR A 160 -31.43 15.57 28.54
N GLY A 161 -30.97 14.96 27.45
CA GLY A 161 -29.80 14.09 27.44
C GLY A 161 -28.57 14.89 27.02
N ASP A 162 -27.79 15.33 28.02
CA ASP A 162 -26.47 15.90 27.85
C ASP A 162 -25.51 14.83 27.29
N TYR A 163 -25.30 14.81 25.98
CA TYR A 163 -24.19 14.08 25.37
C TYR A 163 -22.91 14.91 25.53
N SER A 164 -22.31 14.82 26.73
CA SER A 164 -20.91 15.16 26.93
C SER A 164 -20.04 14.09 26.27
N GLY A 165 -19.80 14.26 24.96
CA GLY A 165 -18.77 13.53 24.22
C GLY A 165 -17.39 13.99 24.70
N SER A 166 -16.93 13.42 25.82
CA SER A 166 -15.56 13.55 26.30
C SER A 166 -14.61 12.94 25.26
N CYS A 167 -14.05 13.78 24.39
CA CYS A 167 -12.88 13.47 23.59
C CYS A 167 -11.75 13.01 24.52
N SER A 168 -11.45 11.71 24.49
CA SER A 168 -10.32 11.14 25.24
C SER A 168 -9.04 11.45 24.47
N THR A 169 -8.54 12.67 24.58
CA THR A 169 -7.15 12.98 24.23
C THR A 169 -6.26 12.26 25.22
N LYS A 170 -5.83 11.03 24.92
CA LYS A 170 -4.80 10.38 25.73
C LYS A 170 -3.54 11.27 25.66
N PRO A 171 -2.98 11.67 26.81
CA PRO A 171 -1.74 12.42 26.83
C PRO A 171 -0.66 11.66 26.05
N PHE A 172 0.18 12.40 25.33
CA PHE A 172 1.38 11.90 24.68
C PHE A 172 2.33 11.32 25.74
N GLU A 173 2.20 10.02 26.03
CA GLU A 173 3.12 9.32 26.93
C GLU A 173 4.39 8.97 26.16
N ILE A 174 5.49 9.65 26.51
CA ILE A 174 6.82 9.29 26.04
C ILE A 174 7.14 7.90 26.64
N PRO A 175 7.51 6.91 25.81
CA PRO A 175 7.75 5.57 26.32
C PRO A 175 8.90 5.57 27.34
N THR A 176 8.66 5.00 28.51
CA THR A 176 9.62 4.85 29.63
C THR A 176 10.74 3.83 29.37
N GLY A 177 10.96 3.44 28.11
CA GLY A 177 11.92 2.42 27.69
C GLY A 177 12.90 2.90 26.62
N ILE A 178 13.90 2.08 26.31
CA ILE A 178 14.87 2.40 25.24
C ILE A 178 14.15 2.29 23.90
N LEU A 179 13.96 3.43 23.23
CA LEU A 179 13.35 3.49 21.90
C LEU A 179 14.37 3.10 20.83
N ARG A 180 14.01 2.14 19.98
CA ARG A 180 14.82 1.71 18.84
C ARG A 180 13.98 1.68 17.57
N THR A 181 14.60 2.09 16.47
CA THR A 181 14.00 2.04 15.14
C THR A 181 14.41 0.74 14.44
N TYR A 182 13.43 -0.01 13.94
CA TYR A 182 13.63 -1.22 13.17
C TYR A 182 13.03 -1.05 11.78
N PHE A 183 13.75 -1.49 10.76
CA PHE A 183 13.25 -1.54 9.38
C PHE A 183 12.84 -2.97 9.07
N MET A 184 11.55 -3.18 8.83
CA MET A 184 10.96 -4.47 8.53
C MET A 184 10.75 -4.58 7.03
N GLN A 185 11.31 -5.62 6.41
CA GLN A 185 10.97 -5.96 5.03
C GLN A 185 9.57 -6.59 5.02
N VAL A 186 8.63 -5.94 4.34
CA VAL A 186 7.20 -6.31 4.34
C VAL A 186 6.88 -7.24 3.19
N CYS A 187 7.26 -6.86 1.97
CA CYS A 187 7.07 -7.68 0.79
C CYS A 187 8.11 -7.36 -0.30
N ILE A 188 8.24 -8.25 -1.28
CA ILE A 188 9.06 -8.07 -2.48
C ILE A 188 8.11 -8.03 -3.67
N PHE A 189 8.23 -6.99 -4.49
CA PHE A 189 7.55 -6.88 -5.77
C PHE A 189 8.45 -7.41 -6.88
N ASN A 190 7.86 -8.24 -7.74
CA ASN A 190 8.49 -8.84 -8.91
C ASN A 190 7.90 -8.21 -10.19
N PRO A 191 8.55 -8.38 -11.36
CA PRO A 191 7.99 -7.89 -12.63
C PRO A 191 6.54 -8.31 -12.83
N GLY A 192 5.70 -7.39 -13.32
CA GLY A 192 4.24 -7.55 -13.39
C GLY A 192 3.49 -7.04 -12.16
N SER A 193 4.18 -6.64 -11.08
CA SER A 193 3.55 -6.06 -9.89
C SER A 193 3.19 -4.59 -10.07
N THR A 194 2.15 -4.13 -9.35
CA THR A 194 1.72 -2.73 -9.35
C THR A 194 1.60 -2.19 -7.93
N PHE A 195 1.99 -0.94 -7.71
CA PHE A 195 1.93 -0.26 -6.41
C PHE A 195 1.67 1.24 -6.56
N GLY A 196 1.31 1.94 -5.48
CA GLY A 196 0.88 3.35 -5.53
C GLY A 196 -0.59 3.59 -5.89
N ILE A 197 -1.43 2.55 -5.91
CA ILE A 197 -2.88 2.66 -6.23
C ILE A 197 -3.66 3.25 -5.05
N GLY A 198 -3.39 2.80 -3.83
CA GLY A 198 -4.10 3.23 -2.62
C GLY A 198 -3.58 2.58 -1.34
N GLU A 199 -2.40 1.97 -1.39
CA GLU A 199 -1.77 1.38 -0.22
C GLU A 199 -1.39 2.46 0.80
N ASN A 200 -1.49 2.12 2.08
CA ASN A 200 -0.98 3.01 3.12
C ASN A 200 0.55 3.02 3.04
N MET A 201 1.13 4.17 2.71
CA MET A 201 2.58 4.40 2.63
C MET A 201 3.16 5.10 3.87
N ARG A 202 2.37 5.29 4.93
CA ARG A 202 2.85 5.90 6.18
C ARG A 202 3.94 5.03 6.80
N ASP A 203 5.08 5.65 7.14
CA ASP A 203 6.26 4.97 7.70
C ASP A 203 6.83 3.88 6.78
N ARG A 204 6.47 3.89 5.49
CA ARG A 204 6.88 2.90 4.50
C ARG A 204 7.60 3.54 3.34
N ARG A 205 8.50 2.75 2.74
CA ARG A 205 9.16 3.09 1.48
C ARG A 205 9.33 1.85 0.61
N ILE A 206 9.31 2.06 -0.70
CA ILE A 206 9.65 1.06 -1.70
C ILE A 206 11.05 1.35 -2.21
N VAL A 207 11.92 0.36 -2.09
CA VAL A 207 13.34 0.47 -2.44
C VAL A 207 13.71 -0.58 -3.47
N ALA A 208 14.46 -0.18 -4.49
CA ALA A 208 14.99 -1.09 -5.51
C ALA A 208 16.00 -2.08 -4.91
N LEU A 209 15.78 -3.39 -5.10
CA LEU A 209 16.76 -4.44 -4.79
C LEU A 209 17.73 -4.66 -5.94
N THR A 210 17.26 -4.51 -7.17
CA THR A 210 18.05 -4.55 -8.40
C THR A 210 17.86 -3.26 -9.18
N THR A 211 18.52 -3.11 -10.32
CA THR A 211 18.05 -2.14 -11.32
C THR A 211 16.62 -2.47 -11.70
N VAL A 212 15.75 -1.47 -11.66
CA VAL A 212 14.31 -1.61 -11.82
C VAL A 212 13.83 -0.64 -12.88
N GLU A 213 13.00 -1.11 -13.80
CA GLU A 213 12.29 -0.27 -14.76
C GLU A 213 10.80 -0.27 -14.43
N CYS A 214 10.23 0.92 -14.40
CA CYS A 214 8.82 1.12 -14.13
C CYS A 214 8.18 1.99 -15.21
N MET A 215 6.98 1.61 -15.61
CA MET A 215 6.03 2.51 -16.25
C MET A 215 5.18 3.17 -15.16
N LEU A 216 5.05 4.49 -15.21
CA LEU A 216 4.25 5.27 -14.27
C LEU A 216 3.05 5.85 -15.01
N LEU A 217 1.85 5.63 -14.48
CA LEU A 217 0.61 6.21 -15.01
C LEU A 217 -0.04 7.12 -13.97
N PRO A 218 -0.60 8.28 -14.36
CA PRO A 218 -1.29 9.15 -13.42
C PRO A 218 -2.48 8.43 -12.76
N LYS A 219 -2.59 8.55 -11.44
CA LYS A 219 -3.68 7.92 -10.68
C LYS A 219 -5.04 8.43 -11.12
N VAL A 220 -5.17 9.74 -11.39
CA VAL A 220 -6.43 10.33 -11.88
C VAL A 220 -6.89 9.67 -13.17
N TRP A 221 -5.97 9.48 -14.13
CA TRP A 221 -6.26 8.83 -15.40
C TRP A 221 -6.71 7.37 -15.21
N LEU A 222 -5.99 6.59 -14.38
CA LEU A 222 -6.38 5.21 -14.07
C LEU A 222 -7.76 5.11 -13.41
N MET A 223 -8.07 6.01 -12.49
CA MET A 223 -9.36 6.00 -11.78
C MET A 223 -10.52 6.45 -12.67
N GLN A 224 -10.28 7.32 -13.65
CA GLN A 224 -11.27 7.69 -14.67
C GLN A 224 -11.62 6.51 -15.58
N HIS A 225 -10.63 5.68 -15.92
CA HIS A 225 -10.80 4.49 -16.77
C HIS A 225 -10.84 3.19 -15.94
N ASN A 226 -11.64 3.18 -14.87
CA ASN A 226 -11.78 2.02 -13.97
C ASN A 226 -12.74 0.96 -14.54
N ILE A 227 -12.32 0.31 -15.62
CA ILE A 227 -13.08 -0.77 -16.24
C ILE A 227 -13.28 -1.93 -15.24
N ILE A 228 -14.53 -2.36 -15.08
CA ILE A 228 -14.94 -3.49 -14.21
C ILE A 228 -14.45 -3.34 -12.75
N ASN A 229 -14.19 -2.12 -12.28
CA ASN A 229 -13.65 -1.84 -10.95
C ASN A 229 -12.34 -2.58 -10.64
N ILE A 230 -11.49 -2.81 -11.65
CA ILE A 230 -10.25 -3.58 -11.50
C ILE A 230 -9.29 -2.93 -10.49
N TRP A 231 -9.19 -1.61 -10.47
CA TRP A 231 -8.28 -0.90 -9.57
C TRP A 231 -8.70 -1.03 -8.10
N THR A 232 -10.00 -0.97 -7.83
CA THR A 232 -10.56 -1.20 -6.49
C THR A 232 -10.32 -2.63 -6.02
N ARG A 233 -10.37 -3.61 -6.94
CA ARG A 233 -10.04 -5.01 -6.61
C ARG A 233 -8.55 -5.17 -6.28
N ILE A 234 -7.67 -4.52 -7.05
CA ILE A 234 -6.22 -4.54 -6.81
C ILE A 234 -5.89 -3.85 -5.47
N GLU A 235 -6.48 -2.70 -5.18
CA GLU A 235 -6.33 -2.00 -3.92
C GLU A 235 -6.72 -2.89 -2.72
N ASN A 236 -7.90 -3.52 -2.81
CA ASN A 236 -8.35 -4.49 -1.80
C ASN A 236 -7.43 -5.71 -1.68
N TYR A 237 -6.88 -6.19 -2.79
CA TYR A 237 -5.93 -7.30 -2.79
C TYR A 237 -4.63 -6.91 -2.10
N LEU A 238 -4.07 -5.75 -2.42
CA LEU A 238 -2.86 -5.20 -1.79
C LEU A 238 -3.08 -4.98 -0.30
N GLY A 239 -4.23 -4.40 0.10
CA GLY A 239 -4.58 -4.18 1.50
C GLY A 239 -4.70 -5.48 2.32
N LYS A 240 -5.07 -6.61 1.69
CA LYS A 240 -5.10 -7.93 2.33
C LYS A 240 -3.73 -8.62 2.36
N LYS A 241 -2.86 -8.33 1.39
CA LYS A 241 -1.55 -8.99 1.26
C LYS A 241 -0.44 -8.28 2.01
N ILE A 242 -0.53 -6.96 2.13
CA ILE A 242 0.46 -6.15 2.84
C ILE A 242 0.01 -6.08 4.31
N PRO A 243 0.76 -6.69 5.25
CA PRO A 243 0.40 -6.68 6.67
C PRO A 243 0.38 -5.26 7.22
N SER A 244 -0.47 -5.04 8.21
CA SER A 244 -0.55 -3.79 8.96
C SER A 244 0.64 -3.61 9.91
N LYS A 245 0.89 -2.37 10.33
CA LYS A 245 1.91 -2.03 11.34
C LYS A 245 1.79 -2.87 12.62
N LYS A 246 0.56 -3.11 13.07
CA LYS A 246 0.25 -3.93 14.25
C LYS A 246 0.61 -5.40 14.04
N GLU A 247 0.34 -5.94 12.86
CA GLU A 247 0.69 -7.32 12.50
C GLU A 247 2.20 -7.49 12.40
N LEU A 248 2.91 -6.56 11.76
CA LEU A 248 4.37 -6.55 11.71
C LEU A 248 4.99 -6.47 13.10
N PHE A 249 4.40 -5.67 14.01
CA PHE A 249 4.84 -5.65 15.40
C PHE A 249 4.62 -6.99 16.11
N LYS A 250 3.47 -7.64 15.91
CA LYS A 250 3.20 -8.97 16.48
C LYS A 250 4.20 -10.01 15.95
N GLU A 251 4.52 -9.95 14.67
CA GLU A 251 5.53 -10.81 14.04
C GLU A 251 6.92 -10.54 14.63
N PHE A 252 7.31 -9.27 14.76
CA PHE A 252 8.56 -8.86 15.41
C PHE A 252 8.69 -9.45 16.82
N VAL A 253 7.66 -9.29 17.66
CA VAL A 253 7.68 -9.81 19.04
C VAL A 253 7.76 -11.34 19.05
N SER A 254 7.02 -12.00 18.15
CA SER A 254 7.07 -13.46 18.00
C SER A 254 8.46 -13.94 17.60
N ALA A 255 9.10 -13.27 16.63
CA ALA A 255 10.44 -13.59 16.15
C ALA A 255 11.50 -13.40 17.26
N ARG A 256 11.41 -12.31 18.05
CA ARG A 256 12.31 -12.08 19.19
C ARG A 256 12.18 -13.14 20.27
N ARG A 257 10.95 -13.48 20.66
CA ARG A 257 10.69 -14.55 21.64
C ARG A 257 11.18 -15.91 21.16
N TRP A 258 10.99 -16.21 19.88
CA TRP A 258 11.52 -17.43 19.28
C TRP A 258 13.05 -17.47 19.30
N GLN A 259 13.71 -16.35 18.99
CA GLN A 259 15.17 -16.26 19.06
C GLN A 259 15.69 -16.52 20.48
N GLU A 260 15.09 -15.86 21.49
CA GLU A 260 15.44 -16.05 22.91
C GLU A 260 15.22 -17.50 23.37
N TYR A 261 14.13 -18.14 22.92
CA TYR A 261 13.86 -19.54 23.21
C TYR A 261 14.88 -20.47 22.54
N ARG A 262 15.18 -20.24 21.26
CA ARG A 262 16.14 -21.06 20.50
C ARG A 262 17.54 -21.01 21.12
N GLU A 263 18.01 -19.83 21.49
CA GLU A 263 19.30 -19.65 22.16
C GLU A 263 19.37 -20.46 23.46
N ARG A 264 18.31 -20.41 24.28
CA ARG A 264 18.21 -21.19 25.52
C ARG A 264 18.25 -22.70 25.27
N VAL A 265 17.51 -23.19 24.27
CA VAL A 265 17.50 -24.62 23.94
C VAL A 265 18.88 -25.08 23.46
N VAL A 266 19.54 -24.27 22.62
CA VAL A 266 20.90 -24.58 22.14
C VAL A 266 21.89 -24.62 23.31
N GLU A 267 21.82 -23.67 24.23
CA GLU A 267 22.65 -23.64 25.43
C GLU A 267 22.40 -24.84 26.36
N GLU A 268 21.13 -25.23 26.53
CA GLU A 268 20.74 -26.41 27.30
C GLU A 268 21.27 -27.71 26.66
N VAL A 269 21.17 -27.86 25.35
CA VAL A 269 21.70 -29.03 24.64
C VAL A 269 23.24 -29.06 24.69
N ALA A 270 23.89 -27.91 24.48
CA ALA A 270 25.33 -27.79 24.53
C ALA A 270 25.90 -28.10 25.92
N SER A 271 25.24 -27.64 26.98
CA SER A 271 25.62 -27.96 28.37
C SER A 271 25.40 -29.43 28.73
N ARG A 272 24.45 -30.12 28.08
CA ARG A 272 24.25 -31.58 28.21
C ARG A 272 25.25 -32.41 27.39
N GLY A 273 25.82 -31.84 26.33
CA GLY A 273 26.72 -32.54 25.39
C GLY A 273 28.05 -33.03 25.96
N ASN A 274 28.33 -32.80 27.25
CA ASN A 274 29.52 -33.31 27.93
C ASN A 274 29.28 -34.60 28.74
N SER A 275 28.10 -35.21 28.66
CA SER A 275 27.94 -36.62 29.04
C SER A 275 28.54 -37.48 27.93
N PHE A 276 29.67 -38.13 28.17
CA PHE A 276 30.26 -39.13 27.28
C PHE A 276 29.17 -39.99 26.62
N ASN A 277 29.03 -39.91 25.29
CA ASN A 277 28.16 -40.80 24.54
C ASN A 277 28.83 -42.18 24.53
N TRP A 278 28.34 -43.12 25.35
CA TRP A 278 28.80 -44.51 25.42
C TRP A 278 28.38 -45.35 24.20
N THR A 279 27.83 -44.72 23.17
CA THR A 279 27.43 -45.41 21.95
C THR A 279 28.66 -45.94 21.24
N SER A 280 28.80 -47.26 21.23
CA SER A 280 29.83 -48.00 20.53
C SER A 280 29.31 -48.44 19.17
N ILE A 281 30.21 -48.76 18.24
CA ILE A 281 29.86 -49.38 16.95
C ILE A 281 29.06 -50.67 17.11
N HIS A 282 29.11 -51.29 18.29
CA HIS A 282 28.33 -52.48 18.64
C HIS A 282 26.84 -52.20 18.88
N ASP A 283 26.45 -50.94 19.16
CA ASP A 283 25.05 -50.53 19.38
C ASP A 283 24.29 -50.31 18.05
N VAL A 284 25.01 -50.37 16.91
CA VAL A 284 24.43 -50.28 15.57
C VAL A 284 24.11 -51.69 15.04
N PRO A 285 22.87 -51.92 14.54
CA PRO A 285 22.47 -53.21 13.95
C PRO A 285 23.44 -53.73 12.89
N TYR A 286 23.63 -55.05 12.85
CA TYR A 286 24.57 -55.71 11.93
C TYR A 286 24.32 -55.39 10.45
N SER A 287 23.06 -55.19 10.04
CA SER A 287 22.70 -54.87 8.66
C SER A 287 23.38 -53.60 8.15
N ILE A 288 23.48 -52.56 8.99
CA ILE A 288 24.14 -51.30 8.64
C ILE A 288 25.67 -51.45 8.63
N ARG A 289 26.22 -52.25 9.55
CA ARG A 289 27.67 -52.53 9.60
C ARG A 289 28.20 -53.31 8.40
N LEU A 290 27.35 -54.09 7.75
CA LEU A 290 27.73 -54.91 6.59
C LEU A 290 27.78 -54.08 5.30
N GLU A 291 26.99 -53.02 5.20
CA GLU A 291 26.89 -52.19 3.99
C GLU A 291 28.21 -51.45 3.69
N ASP A 292 28.89 -50.96 4.73
CA ASP A 292 30.21 -50.33 4.63
C ASP A 292 31.34 -51.30 4.23
N MET A 293 31.20 -52.61 4.51
CA MET A 293 32.18 -53.62 4.12
C MET A 293 32.00 -54.13 2.68
N ILE A 294 30.83 -53.94 2.09
CA ILE A 294 30.52 -54.37 0.71
C ILE A 294 30.96 -53.30 -0.31
N SER A 295 31.14 -52.04 0.11
CA SER A 295 31.60 -50.92 -0.72
C SER A 295 33.06 -51.01 -1.22
N TYR A 296 33.83 -52.04 -0.84
CA TYR A 296 35.25 -52.21 -1.23
C TYR A 296 35.48 -53.42 -2.15
N LYS A 297 34.52 -53.77 -3.00
CA LYS A 297 34.71 -54.75 -4.08
C LYS A 297 34.39 -54.18 -5.44
#